data_AF-A0A6I6LBH2-F1
#
_entry.id   AF-A0A6I6LBH2-F1
#
_cell.length_a   1.000
_cell.length_b   1.000
_cell.length_c   1.000
_cell.angle_alpha   90.00
_cell.angle_beta   90.00
_cell.angle_gamma   90.00
#
_symmetry.space_group_name_H-M   'P 1'
#
loop_
_entity.id
_entity.type
_entity.pdbx_description
1 polymer ?
#
loop_
_entity_poly.entity_id
_entity_poly.type
_entity_poly.pdbx_seq_one_letter_code
_entity_poly.pdbx_strand_id
1 'polypeptide(L)'
;MSFFKDVSLKSAGSDLIGFLRTSGNHSPWLFLAACVPTAIIIYTFYIDTLQKGKPPPREIIYVESWPATRTIEESKAAIAERQKLKDEMIAREKEAYKAFGRAVGMDVDRIEREALAEQAAQKAAQEKQDAGAVK
;
A
#
# COMPACT_ATOMS: atom_id res chain seq x y z
N MET A 1 -28.83 -11.16 32.64
CA MET A 1 -28.66 -11.73 31.28
C MET A 1 -30.00 -12.27 30.79
N SER A 2 -30.75 -11.49 30.00
CA SER A 2 -32.08 -11.88 29.49
C SER A 2 -32.31 -11.36 28.05
N PHE A 3 -31.27 -11.32 27.22
CA PHE A 3 -31.41 -10.88 25.82
C PHE A 3 -31.88 -12.01 24.89
N PHE A 4 -31.55 -13.27 25.20
CA PHE A 4 -31.85 -14.41 24.32
C PHE A 4 -33.19 -15.09 24.61
N LYS A 5 -33.92 -14.68 25.66
CA LYS A 5 -35.20 -15.30 26.04
C LYS A 5 -36.36 -14.82 25.16
N ASP A 6 -36.25 -13.63 24.60
CA ASP A 6 -37.28 -12.99 23.77
C ASP A 6 -36.98 -13.13 22.26
N VAL A 7 -35.81 -13.64 21.89
CA VAL A 7 -35.42 -13.89 20.50
C VAL A 7 -35.96 -15.25 20.07
N SER A 8 -37.13 -15.25 19.42
CA SER A 8 -37.74 -16.46 18.90
C SER A 8 -37.44 -16.64 17.40
N LEU A 9 -36.50 -17.53 17.09
CA LEU A 9 -36.14 -17.88 15.70
C LEU A 9 -37.32 -18.38 14.87
N LYS A 10 -38.28 -19.07 15.51
CA LYS A 10 -39.50 -19.55 14.84
C LYS A 10 -40.44 -18.42 14.41
N SER A 11 -40.59 -17.37 15.22
CA SER A 11 -41.49 -16.25 14.88
C SER A 11 -40.88 -15.40 13.77
N ALA A 12 -39.58 -15.13 13.84
CA ALA A 12 -38.83 -14.41 12.81
C ALA A 12 -38.89 -15.11 11.45
N GLY A 13 -38.79 -16.44 11.42
CA GLY A 13 -38.94 -17.21 10.18
C GLY A 13 -40.35 -17.14 9.59
N SER A 14 -41.39 -17.20 10.43
CA SER A 14 -42.78 -17.05 10.00
C SER A 14 -43.07 -15.65 9.45
N ASP A 15 -42.49 -14.63 10.07
CA ASP A 15 -42.61 -13.23 9.65
C ASP A 15 -41.93 -12.97 8.30
N LEU A 16 -40.72 -13.50 8.10
CA LEU A 16 -40.01 -13.44 6.82
C LEU A 16 -40.80 -14.12 5.69
N ILE A 17 -41.38 -15.29 5.95
CA ILE A 17 -42.23 -16.01 4.98
C ILE A 17 -43.51 -15.21 4.68
N GLY A 18 -44.10 -14.56 5.69
CA GLY A 18 -45.24 -13.66 5.52
C GLY A 18 -44.91 -12.46 4.65
N PHE A 19 -43.77 -11.81 4.90
CA PHE A 19 -43.26 -10.69 4.12
C PHE A 19 -42.99 -11.09 2.66
N LEU A 20 -42.33 -12.22 2.42
CA LEU A 20 -42.06 -12.73 1.07
C LEU A 20 -43.32 -13.12 0.29
N ARG A 21 -44.40 -13.51 0.98
CA ARG A 21 -45.72 -13.80 0.37
C ARG A 21 -46.57 -12.55 0.13
N THR A 22 -46.21 -11.41 0.71
CA THR A 22 -46.96 -10.16 0.57
C THR A 22 -46.72 -9.57 -0.82
N SER A 23 -47.70 -9.71 -1.72
CA SER A 23 -47.69 -9.07 -3.05
C SER A 23 -48.26 -7.64 -2.99
N GLY A 24 -47.67 -6.79 -2.16
CA GLY A 24 -48.04 -5.37 -2.02
C GLY A 24 -47.17 -4.42 -2.85
N ASN A 25 -47.40 -3.10 -2.72
CA ASN A 25 -46.74 -2.00 -3.46
C ASN A 25 -45.19 -1.94 -3.32
N HIS A 26 -44.57 -2.81 -2.54
CA HIS A 26 -43.13 -2.84 -2.28
C HIS A 26 -42.62 -4.23 -2.67
N SER A 27 -41.76 -4.28 -3.68
CA SER A 27 -41.27 -5.56 -4.20
C SER A 27 -40.33 -6.23 -3.19
N PRO A 28 -40.53 -7.52 -2.84
CA PRO A 28 -39.61 -8.29 -1.98
C PRO A 28 -38.18 -8.37 -2.57
N TRP A 29 -38.04 -8.06 -3.86
CA TRP A 29 -36.74 -7.93 -4.53
C TRP A 29 -35.87 -6.82 -3.94
N LEU A 30 -36.45 -5.71 -3.49
CA LEU A 30 -35.68 -4.60 -2.92
C LEU A 30 -35.01 -4.99 -1.60
N PHE A 31 -35.69 -5.81 -0.79
CA PHE A 31 -35.13 -6.38 0.43
C PHE A 31 -33.96 -7.32 0.11
N LEU A 32 -34.14 -8.23 -0.87
CA LEU A 32 -33.06 -9.10 -1.31
C LEU A 32 -31.87 -8.31 -1.86
N ALA A 33 -32.12 -7.27 -2.65
CA ALA A 33 -31.07 -6.40 -3.19
C ALA A 33 -30.29 -5.67 -2.08
N ALA A 34 -30.95 -5.28 -0.99
CA ALA A 34 -30.29 -4.68 0.17
C ALA A 34 -29.40 -5.68 0.94
N CYS A 35 -29.72 -6.98 0.92
CA CYS A 35 -28.89 -8.02 1.54
C CYS A 35 -27.63 -8.38 0.72
N VAL A 36 -27.62 -8.13 -0.59
CA VAL A 36 -26.50 -8.45 -1.49
C VAL A 36 -25.17 -7.82 -1.05
N PRO A 37 -25.05 -6.49 -0.83
CA PRO A 37 -23.76 -5.90 -0.45
C PRO A 37 -23.24 -6.45 0.88
N THR A 38 -24.11 -6.66 1.87
CA THR A 38 -23.71 -7.25 3.15
C THR A 38 -23.22 -8.69 2.99
N ALA A 39 -23.91 -9.50 2.18
CA ALA A 39 -23.48 -10.86 1.88
C ALA A 39 -22.12 -10.89 1.15
N ILE A 40 -21.90 -9.98 0.21
CA ILE A 40 -20.61 -9.83 -0.50
C ILE A 40 -19.49 -9.52 0.49
N ILE A 41 -19.68 -8.55 1.38
CA ILE A 41 -18.67 -8.17 2.38
C ILE A 41 -18.30 -9.38 3.25
N ILE A 42 -19.31 -10.06 3.80
CA ILE A 42 -19.10 -11.26 4.63
C ILE A 42 -18.34 -12.34 3.83
N TYR A 43 -18.72 -12.57 2.58
CA TYR A 43 -18.06 -13.54 1.71
C TYR A 43 -16.60 -13.17 1.43
N THR A 44 -16.30 -11.90 1.14
CA THR A 44 -14.92 -11.45 0.89
C THR A 44 -14.04 -11.62 2.12
N PHE A 45 -14.56 -11.32 3.32
CA PHE A 45 -13.83 -11.58 4.57
C PHE A 45 -13.61 -13.08 4.80
N TYR A 46 -14.62 -13.91 4.51
CA TYR A 46 -14.46 -15.36 4.61
C TYR A 46 -13.33 -15.88 3.73
N ILE A 47 -13.27 -15.47 2.46
CA ILE A 47 -12.16 -15.83 1.56
C ILE A 47 -10.81 -15.27 2.07
N ASP A 48 -10.79 -14.03 2.56
CA ASP A 48 -9.57 -13.42 3.10
C ASP A 48 -9.02 -14.20 4.31
N THR A 49 -9.90 -14.64 5.22
CA THR A 49 -9.48 -15.46 6.37
C THR A 49 -8.91 -16.82 5.97
N LEU A 50 -9.41 -17.44 4.90
CA LEU A 50 -8.86 -18.69 4.38
C LEU A 50 -7.46 -18.50 3.79
N GLN A 51 -7.20 -17.35 3.16
CA GLN A 51 -5.92 -17.07 2.51
C GLN A 51 -4.86 -16.53 3.47
N LYS A 52 -5.26 -15.66 4.42
CA LYS A 52 -4.35 -14.94 5.34
C LYS A 52 -4.32 -15.51 6.75
N GLY A 53 -5.01 -16.63 7.01
CA GLY A 53 -5.09 -17.25 8.34
C GLY A 53 -3.76 -17.78 8.89
N LYS A 54 -2.70 -17.85 8.08
CA LYS A 54 -1.35 -18.19 8.55
C LYS A 54 -0.49 -16.92 8.53
N PRO A 55 0.16 -16.55 9.64
CA PRO A 55 1.13 -15.47 9.62
C PRO A 55 2.20 -15.80 8.56
N PRO A 56 2.64 -14.81 7.76
CA PRO A 56 3.67 -15.06 6.77
C PRO A 56 4.90 -15.66 7.47
N PRO A 57 5.53 -16.70 6.90
CA PRO A 57 6.74 -17.26 7.47
C PRO A 57 7.76 -16.14 7.62
N ARG A 58 8.49 -16.14 8.74
CA ARG A 58 9.53 -15.14 9.00
C ARG A 58 10.51 -15.14 7.83
N GLU A 59 10.66 -14.02 7.15
CA GLU A 59 11.66 -13.87 6.10
C GLU A 59 13.05 -13.92 6.74
N ILE A 60 13.78 -15.00 6.50
CA ILE A 60 15.18 -15.11 6.91
C ILE A 60 16.00 -14.43 5.81
N ILE A 61 16.35 -13.17 6.03
CA ILE A 61 17.21 -12.42 5.13
C ILE A 61 18.65 -12.86 5.41
N TYR A 62 19.21 -13.66 4.51
CA TYR A 62 20.62 -14.01 4.54
C TYR A 62 21.44 -12.83 4.02
N VAL A 63 22.29 -12.28 4.89
CA VAL A 63 23.27 -11.28 4.50
C VAL A 63 24.61 -12.00 4.35
N GLU A 64 25.16 -11.97 3.13
CA GLU A 64 26.52 -12.46 2.90
C GLU A 64 27.50 -11.60 3.70
N SER A 65 28.17 -12.23 4.68
CA SER A 65 29.22 -11.58 5.45
C SER A 65 30.53 -11.63 4.65
N TRP A 66 31.22 -10.49 4.59
CA TRP A 66 32.53 -10.43 3.96
C TRP A 66 33.59 -11.11 4.84
N PRO A 67 34.59 -11.80 4.25
CA PRO A 67 35.68 -12.38 5.01
C PRO A 67 36.48 -11.29 5.73
N ALA A 68 36.85 -11.55 6.99
CA ALA A 68 37.60 -10.61 7.84
C ALA A 68 39.02 -10.30 7.31
N THR A 69 39.50 -11.07 6.34
CA THR A 69 40.82 -10.92 5.70
C THR A 69 40.83 -9.98 4.50
N ARG A 70 39.67 -9.41 4.12
CA ARG A 70 39.56 -8.53 2.97
C ARG A 70 40.40 -7.26 3.15
N THR A 71 41.13 -6.87 2.10
CA THR A 71 41.91 -5.63 2.13
C THR A 71 41.02 -4.39 1.93
N ILE A 72 41.50 -3.23 2.38
CA ILE A 72 40.78 -1.95 2.24
C ILE A 72 40.57 -1.60 0.76
N GLU A 73 41.53 -1.89 -0.11
CA GLU A 73 41.44 -1.57 -1.54
C GLU A 73 40.42 -2.44 -2.28
N GLU A 74 40.37 -3.75 -1.99
CA GLU A 74 39.33 -4.63 -2.52
C GLU A 74 37.93 -4.21 -2.05
N SER A 75 37.82 -3.68 -0.83
CA SER A 75 36.56 -3.19 -0.27
C SER A 75 36.08 -1.93 -1.02
N LYS A 76 36.97 -0.97 -1.26
CA LYS A 76 36.66 0.25 -2.03
C LYS A 76 36.23 -0.08 -3.47
N ALA A 77 36.93 -0.99 -4.12
CA ALA A 77 36.59 -1.40 -5.49
C ALA A 77 35.18 -1.99 -5.59
N ALA A 78 34.80 -2.88 -4.66
CA ALA A 78 33.45 -3.47 -4.65
C ALA A 78 32.36 -2.48 -4.22
N ILE A 79 32.68 -1.52 -3.35
CA ILE A 79 31.76 -0.42 -3.03
C ILE A 79 31.48 0.40 -4.29
N ALA A 80 32.53 0.77 -5.04
CA ALA A 80 32.38 1.52 -6.28
C ALA A 80 31.55 0.77 -7.33
N GLU A 81 31.78 -0.54 -7.49
CA GLU A 81 31.00 -1.39 -8.39
C GLU A 81 29.52 -1.47 -7.97
N ARG A 82 29.24 -1.74 -6.69
CA ARG A 82 27.86 -1.76 -6.17
C ARG A 82 27.18 -0.41 -6.30
N GLN A 83 27.93 0.68 -6.12
CA GLN A 83 27.37 2.03 -6.27
C GLN A 83 26.94 2.28 -7.71
N LYS A 84 27.75 1.90 -8.71
CA LYS A 84 27.37 1.98 -10.13
C LYS A 84 26.08 1.21 -10.42
N LEU A 85 25.98 -0.04 -9.94
CA LEU A 85 24.78 -0.86 -10.13
C LEU A 85 23.53 -0.24 -9.49
N LYS A 86 23.67 0.33 -8.29
CA LYS A 86 22.57 1.05 -7.62
C LYS A 86 22.16 2.30 -8.40
N ASP A 87 23.13 3.09 -8.86
CA ASP A 87 22.87 4.32 -9.59
C ASP A 87 22.17 4.01 -10.93
N GLU A 88 22.53 2.93 -11.62
CA GLU A 88 21.86 2.45 -12.83
C GLU A 88 20.41 2.01 -12.56
N MET A 89 20.17 1.29 -11.45
CA MET A 89 18.81 0.89 -11.04
C MET A 89 17.93 2.10 -10.75
N ILE A 90 18.46 3.06 -9.98
CA ILE A 90 17.76 4.30 -9.63
C ILE A 90 17.50 5.13 -10.89
N ALA A 91 18.45 5.20 -11.82
CA ALA A 91 18.25 5.89 -13.09
C ALA A 91 17.11 5.26 -13.90
N ARG A 92 17.06 3.92 -14.00
CA ARG A 92 15.98 3.22 -14.68
C ARG A 92 14.62 3.45 -14.03
N GLU A 93 14.56 3.41 -12.71
CA GLU A 93 13.34 3.66 -11.95
C GLU A 93 12.83 5.09 -12.17
N LYS A 94 13.73 6.09 -12.08
CA LYS A 94 13.41 7.48 -12.38
C LYS A 94 12.86 7.63 -13.81
N GLU A 95 13.52 7.07 -14.81
CA GLU A 95 13.03 7.14 -16.20
C GLU A 95 11.65 6.48 -16.38
N ALA A 96 11.38 5.36 -15.70
CA ALA A 96 10.07 4.72 -15.72
C ALA A 96 8.98 5.62 -15.12
N TYR A 97 9.26 6.27 -13.98
CA TYR A 97 8.32 7.23 -13.37
C TYR A 97 8.11 8.47 -14.23
N LYS A 98 9.17 9.00 -14.87
CA LYS A 98 9.04 10.12 -15.81
C LYS A 98 8.17 9.73 -17.01
N ALA A 99 8.39 8.54 -17.58
CA ALA A 99 7.59 8.03 -18.68
C ALA A 99 6.12 7.86 -18.30
N PHE A 100 5.85 7.33 -17.10
CA PHE A 100 4.49 7.25 -16.56
C PHE A 100 3.86 8.63 -16.38
N GLY A 101 4.60 9.59 -15.80
CA GLY A 101 4.18 10.98 -15.65
C GLY A 101 3.78 11.62 -16.99
N ARG A 102 4.61 11.46 -18.02
CA ARG A 102 4.29 11.94 -19.37
C ARG A 102 3.05 11.27 -19.95
N ALA A 103 2.89 9.95 -19.74
CA ALA A 103 1.74 9.20 -20.25
C ALA A 103 0.40 9.63 -19.61
N VAL A 104 0.42 10.03 -18.34
CA VAL A 104 -0.76 10.59 -17.65
C VAL A 104 -0.96 12.09 -17.90
N GLY A 105 -0.17 12.69 -18.79
CA GLY A 105 -0.29 14.10 -19.19
C GLY A 105 0.39 15.11 -18.24
N MET A 106 1.30 14.67 -17.38
CA MET A 106 2.08 15.54 -16.50
C MET A 106 3.31 16.11 -17.23
N ASP A 107 3.56 17.42 -17.08
CA ASP A 107 4.79 18.07 -17.58
C ASP A 107 5.94 17.85 -16.61
N VAL A 108 6.57 16.68 -16.75
CA VAL A 108 7.68 16.22 -15.92
C VAL A 108 8.92 17.11 -16.05
N ASP A 109 9.17 17.67 -17.23
CA ASP A 109 10.35 18.49 -17.50
C ASP A 109 10.27 19.85 -16.77
N ARG A 110 9.07 20.42 -16.65
CA ARG A 110 8.87 21.63 -15.84
C ARG A 110 9.09 21.35 -14.35
N ILE A 111 8.53 20.25 -13.84
CA ILE A 111 8.66 19.85 -12.43
C ILE A 111 10.13 19.61 -12.08
N GLU A 112 10.91 18.99 -12.97
CA GLU A 112 12.35 18.79 -12.74
C GLU A 112 13.12 20.11 -12.67
N ARG A 113 12.82 21.07 -13.55
CA ARG A 113 13.46 22.39 -13.52
C ARG A 113 13.15 23.15 -12.23
N GLU A 114 11.89 23.15 -11.82
CA GLU A 114 11.44 23.77 -10.56
C GLU A 114 12.12 23.09 -9.35
N ALA A 115 12.13 21.75 -9.32
CA ALA A 115 12.78 20.99 -8.25
C ALA A 115 14.29 21.25 -8.17
N LEU A 116 15.00 21.36 -9.30
CA LEU A 116 16.43 21.69 -9.33
C LEU A 116 16.68 23.11 -8.81
N ALA A 117 15.85 24.08 -9.18
CA ALA A 117 15.95 25.46 -8.70
C ALA A 117 15.71 25.54 -7.19
N GLU A 118 14.70 24.85 -6.67
CA GLU A 118 14.42 24.77 -5.24
C GLU A 118 15.53 24.08 -4.46
N GLN A 119 16.07 22.96 -4.98
CA GLN A 119 17.20 22.27 -4.34
C GLN A 119 18.45 23.16 -4.30
N ALA A 120 18.74 23.92 -5.36
CA ALA A 120 19.85 24.86 -5.37
C ALA A 120 19.67 25.97 -4.34
N ALA A 121 18.45 26.51 -4.23
CA ALA A 121 18.11 27.52 -3.23
C ALA A 121 18.21 26.98 -1.80
N GLN A 122 17.74 25.75 -1.56
CA GLN A 122 17.83 25.08 -0.26
C GLN A 122 19.28 24.79 0.14
N LYS A 123 20.11 24.29 -0.78
CA LYS A 123 21.54 24.08 -0.51
C LYS A 123 22.26 25.37 -0.17
N ALA A 124 22.01 26.44 -0.93
CA ALA A 124 22.59 27.75 -0.64
C ALA A 124 22.10 28.35 0.69
N ALA A 125 20.87 28.04 1.11
CA ALA A 125 20.35 28.43 2.42
C ALA A 125 20.97 27.60 3.55
N GLN A 126 21.15 26.30 3.34
CA GLN A 126 21.76 25.38 4.30
C GLN A 126 23.24 25.68 4.51
N GLU A 127 24.00 25.94 3.45
CA GLU A 127 25.41 26.37 3.53
C GLU A 127 25.56 27.68 4.31
N LYS A 128 24.60 28.62 4.19
CA LYS A 128 24.59 29.86 4.97
C LYS A 128 24.23 29.64 6.44
N GLN A 129 23.36 28.68 6.74
CA GLN A 129 23.02 28.29 8.10
C GLN A 129 24.19 27.57 8.77
N ASP A 130 24.83 26.65 8.07
CA ASP A 130 26.00 25.90 8.55
C ASP A 130 27.21 26.82 8.75
N ALA A 131 27.44 27.79 7.85
CA ALA A 131 28.47 28.81 8.02
C ALA A 131 28.15 29.83 9.14
N GLY A 132 26.87 30.03 9.46
CA GLY A 132 26.42 30.89 10.56
C GLY A 132 26.48 30.24 11.94
N ALA A 133 26.42 28.90 12.01
CA ALA A 133 26.46 28.13 13.25
C ALA A 133 27.88 27.85 13.77
N VAL A 134 28.93 28.20 13.01
CA VAL A 134 30.36 28.00 13.36
C VAL A 134 31.00 29.29 13.92
N LYS A 135 30.21 30.31 14.26
CA LYS A 135 30.65 31.51 14.99
C LYS A 135 30.17 31.50 16.43
#